data_AF-A0AAI8BEA1-F1
#
_entry.id   AF-A0AAI8BEA1-F1
#
_cell.length_a   1.000
_cell.length_b   1.000
_cell.length_c   1.000
_cell.angle_alpha   90.00
_cell.angle_beta   90.00
_cell.angle_gamma   90.00
#
_symmetry.space_group_name_H-M   'P 1'
#
loop_
_entity.id
_entity.type
_entity.pdbx_description
1 polymer ?
#
loop_
_entity_poly.entity_id
_entity_poly.type
_entity_poly.pdbx_seq_one_letter_code
_entity_poly.pdbx_strand_id
1 'polypeptide(L)'
;MRAIPMGRKNWMFYWTEFGAKQIGIAQSLLVTCKLHDIDPYDYLVDMLQRVRQHPASRVHELTPRIRKQGFADNPLRSPLYQIA
;
A
#
# COMPACT_ATOMS: atom_id res chain seq x y z
N MET A 1 -1.29 -13.42 18.96
CA MET A 1 -0.62 -14.10 17.82
C MET A 1 0.79 -13.58 17.68
N ARG A 2 1.80 -14.45 17.81
CA ARG A 2 3.20 -14.08 17.64
C ARG A 2 3.49 -14.03 16.15
N ALA A 3 3.75 -12.84 15.61
CA ALA A 3 4.17 -12.67 14.23
C ALA A 3 5.46 -13.47 14.04
N ILE A 4 5.39 -14.60 13.34
CA ILE A 4 6.57 -15.30 12.87
C ILE A 4 7.30 -14.30 11.99
N PRO A 5 8.58 -13.94 12.25
CA PRO A 5 9.29 -13.02 11.40
C PRO A 5 9.58 -13.72 10.07
N MET A 6 8.64 -13.61 9.12
CA MET A 6 8.83 -13.99 7.72
C MET A 6 9.97 -13.20 7.05
N GLY A 7 10.60 -12.24 7.75
CA GLY A 7 11.70 -11.43 7.24
C GLY A 7 12.87 -12.24 6.72
N ARG A 8 13.36 -13.27 7.43
CA ARG A 8 14.61 -13.93 7.03
C ARG A 8 14.56 -14.65 5.66
N LYS A 9 13.39 -15.13 5.23
CA LYS A 9 13.19 -15.71 3.89
C LYS A 9 12.68 -14.69 2.86
N ASN A 10 11.92 -13.66 3.29
CA ASN A 10 11.40 -12.63 2.39
C ASN A 10 12.49 -11.65 1.90
N TRP A 11 13.65 -11.64 2.56
CA TRP A 11 14.77 -10.75 2.21
C TRP A 11 15.67 -11.31 1.09
N MET A 12 15.41 -12.51 0.57
CA MET A 12 16.19 -13.07 -0.55
C MET A 12 16.06 -12.26 -1.86
N PHE A 13 15.09 -11.34 -1.96
CA PHE A 13 14.97 -10.40 -3.10
C PHE A 13 15.75 -9.09 -2.92
N TYR A 14 16.41 -8.88 -1.77
CA TYR A 14 17.28 -7.71 -1.51
C TYR A 14 18.69 -7.85 -2.10
N TRP A 15 18.93 -8.85 -2.98
CA TRP A 15 20.26 -9.10 -3.55
C TRP A 15 20.69 -8.07 -4.61
N THR A 16 19.79 -7.13 -4.96
CA THR A 16 20.12 -5.97 -5.80
C THR A 16 19.77 -4.69 -5.05
N GLU A 17 20.63 -3.67 -5.16
CA GLU A 17 20.37 -2.34 -4.57
C GLU A 17 19.03 -1.76 -5.02
N PHE A 18 18.62 -2.09 -6.26
CA PHE A 18 17.33 -1.69 -6.81
C PHE A 18 16.15 -2.33 -6.06
N GLY A 19 16.19 -3.64 -5.82
CA GLY A 19 15.16 -4.35 -5.05
C GLY A 19 15.07 -3.82 -3.61
N ALA A 20 16.22 -3.54 -3.00
CA ALA A 20 16.27 -2.97 -1.65
C ALA A 20 15.59 -1.60 -1.56
N LYS A 21 15.83 -0.73 -2.54
CA LYS A 21 15.22 0.61 -2.62
C LYS A 21 13.70 0.54 -2.80
N GLN A 22 13.23 -0.32 -3.70
CA GLN A 22 11.78 -0.47 -3.96
C GLN A 22 11.04 -0.99 -2.73
N ILE A 23 11.60 -2.00 -2.04
CA ILE A 23 10.97 -2.52 -0.82
C ILE A 23 11.03 -1.49 0.31
N GLY A 24 12.11 -0.71 0.43
CA GLY A 24 12.17 0.40 1.38
C GLY A 24 11.06 1.43 1.18
N ILE A 25 10.76 1.78 -0.08
CA ILE A 25 9.64 2.66 -0.42
C ILE A 25 8.29 2.01 -0.03
N ALA A 26 8.09 0.73 -0.39
CA ALA A 26 6.86 0.01 -0.04
C ALA A 26 6.65 -0.10 1.48
N GLN A 27 7.70 -0.42 2.25
CA GLN A 27 7.65 -0.49 3.71
C GLN A 27 7.33 0.88 4.32
N SER A 28 7.93 1.95 3.80
CA SER A 28 7.65 3.32 4.26
C SER A 28 6.19 3.71 4.03
N LEU A 29 5.61 3.32 2.88
CA LEU A 29 4.19 3.51 2.58
C LEU A 29 3.28 2.72 3.53
N LEU A 30 3.60 1.44 3.79
CA LEU A 30 2.83 0.61 4.72
C LEU A 30 2.84 1.15 6.15
N VAL A 31 4.01 1.60 6.63
CA VAL A 31 4.15 2.25 7.94
C VAL A 31 3.34 3.54 8.01
N THR A 32 3.34 4.33 6.93
CA THR A 32 2.53 5.55 6.83
C THR A 32 1.03 5.21 6.89
N CYS A 33 0.57 4.15 6.23
CA CYS A 33 -0.83 3.69 6.33
C CYS A 33 -1.19 3.35 7.77
N LYS A 34 -0.32 2.61 8.47
CA LYS A 34 -0.51 2.25 9.88
C LYS A 34 -0.56 3.48 10.79
N LEU A 35 0.27 4.49 10.54
CA LEU A 35 0.27 5.75 11.29
C LEU A 35 -1.05 6.52 11.13
N HIS A 36 -1.70 6.40 9.97
CA HIS A 36 -2.96 7.06 9.66
C HIS A 36 -4.19 6.20 10.00
N ASP A 37 -4.04 5.04 10.65
CA ASP A 37 -5.12 4.11 10.95
C ASP A 37 -5.90 3.69 9.69
N ILE A 38 -5.15 3.37 8.62
CA ILE A 38 -5.70 2.91 7.34
C ILE A 38 -5.25 1.46 7.16
N ASP A 39 -6.20 0.59 6.80
CA ASP A 39 -5.87 -0.79 6.44
C ASP A 39 -4.95 -0.79 5.20
N PRO A 40 -3.71 -1.32 5.30
CA PRO A 40 -2.76 -1.25 4.21
C PRO A 40 -3.18 -2.06 2.98
N TYR A 41 -3.99 -3.11 3.16
CA TYR A 41 -4.49 -3.94 2.07
C TYR A 41 -5.56 -3.18 1.27
N ASP A 42 -6.55 -2.58 1.93
CA ASP A 42 -7.54 -1.71 1.30
C ASP A 42 -6.90 -0.48 0.63
N TYR A 43 -5.85 0.07 1.25
CA TYR A 43 -5.08 1.15 0.63
C TYR A 43 -4.45 0.71 -0.69
N LEU A 44 -3.73 -0.42 -0.68
CA LEU A 44 -3.00 -0.91 -1.84
C LEU A 44 -3.93 -1.31 -2.98
N VAL A 45 -5.03 -1.99 -2.68
CA VAL A 45 -6.01 -2.42 -3.69
C VAL A 45 -6.60 -1.20 -4.41
N ASP A 46 -7.08 -0.22 -3.65
CA ASP A 46 -7.67 0.99 -4.23
C ASP A 46 -6.61 1.83 -4.96
N MET A 47 -5.38 1.95 -4.44
CA MET A 47 -4.29 2.67 -5.11
C MET A 47 -3.93 2.00 -6.44
N LEU A 48 -3.83 0.67 -6.49
CA LEU A 48 -3.53 -0.08 -7.72
C LEU A 48 -4.67 -0.04 -8.74
N GLN A 49 -5.93 0.04 -8.29
CA GLN A 49 -7.06 0.23 -9.20
C GLN A 49 -7.11 1.66 -9.75
N ARG A 50 -6.79 2.66 -8.92
CA ARG A 50 -6.77 4.08 -9.29
C ARG A 50 -5.55 4.48 -10.10
N VAL A 51 -4.37 3.88 -9.90
CA VAL A 51 -3.16 4.25 -10.64
C VAL A 51 -3.31 4.06 -12.16
N ARG A 52 -4.21 3.15 -12.58
CA ARG A 52 -4.55 2.96 -14.01
C ARG A 52 -5.50 4.02 -14.56
N GLN A 53 -6.23 4.72 -13.70
CA GLN A 53 -7.29 5.68 -14.08
C GLN A 53 -6.88 7.14 -13.78
N HIS A 54 -5.99 7.36 -12.83
CA HIS A 54 -5.54 8.68 -12.40
C HIS A 54 -4.30 9.15 -13.17
N PRO A 55 -4.22 10.45 -13.52
CA PRO A 55 -3.05 11.01 -14.18
C PRO A 55 -1.82 10.97 -13.26
N ALA A 56 -0.66 10.60 -13.82
CA ALA A 56 0.60 10.46 -13.10
C ALA A 56 1.03 11.74 -12.34
N SER A 57 0.62 12.92 -12.83
CA SER A 57 0.88 14.21 -12.18
C SER A 57 0.20 14.37 -10.81
N ARG A 58 -0.85 13.57 -10.52
CA ARG A 58 -1.63 13.64 -9.28
C ARG A 58 -1.45 12.43 -8.38
N VAL A 59 -0.38 11.66 -8.56
CA VAL A 59 -0.08 10.47 -7.72
C VAL A 59 0.08 10.83 -6.24
N HIS A 60 0.44 12.07 -5.92
CA HIS A 60 0.50 12.54 -4.53
C HIS A 60 -0.87 12.50 -3.84
N GLU A 61 -1.99 12.67 -4.56
CA GLU A 61 -3.35 12.58 -4.01
C GLU A 61 -3.70 11.15 -3.56
N LEU A 62 -3.02 10.14 -4.11
CA LEU A 62 -3.17 8.74 -3.73
C LEU A 62 -2.41 8.38 -2.47
N THR A 63 -1.59 9.27 -1.91
CA THR A 63 -0.87 8.98 -0.65
C THR A 63 -1.83 8.82 0.54
N PRO A 64 -1.47 8.02 1.56
CA PRO A 64 -2.39 7.68 2.65
C PRO A 64 -2.90 8.92 3.40
N ARG A 65 -2.09 9.99 3.41
CA ARG A 65 -2.39 11.26 4.07
C ARG A 65 -3.49 12.06 3.37
N ILE A 66 -3.43 12.17 2.04
CA ILE A 66 -4.35 13.02 1.26
C ILE A 66 -5.60 12.23 0.87
N ARG A 67 -5.47 10.93 0.63
CA ARG A 67 -6.59 10.05 0.29
C ARG A 67 -7.75 10.12 1.29
N LYS A 68 -7.45 10.20 2.59
CA LYS A 68 -8.48 10.32 3.66
C LYS A 68 -9.38 11.55 3.48
N GLN A 69 -8.91 12.59 2.79
CA GLN A 69 -9.64 13.83 2.57
C GLN A 69 -10.49 13.81 1.28
N GLY A 70 -10.10 13.04 0.26
CA GLY A 70 -10.73 13.11 -1.08
C GLY A 70 -11.36 11.81 -1.60
N PHE A 71 -10.96 10.65 -1.07
CA PHE A 71 -11.42 9.33 -1.57
C PHE A 71 -11.98 8.42 -0.47
N ALA A 72 -12.26 8.98 0.71
CA ALA A 72 -12.90 8.25 1.80
C ALA A 72 -14.33 7.79 1.43
N ASP A 73 -15.04 8.57 0.61
CA ASP A 73 -16.45 8.35 0.28
C ASP A 73 -16.70 7.26 -0.77
N ASN A 74 -15.67 6.83 -1.53
CA ASN A 74 -15.81 5.79 -2.54
C ASN A 74 -14.60 4.84 -2.55
N PRO A 75 -14.45 3.97 -1.53
CA PRO A 75 -13.34 3.02 -1.48
C PRO A 75 -13.49 1.92 -2.53
N LEU A 76 -12.52 1.80 -3.45
CA LEU A 76 -12.45 0.70 -4.40
C LEU A 76 -11.83 -0.53 -3.71
N ARG A 77 -12.68 -1.39 -3.16
CA ARG A 77 -12.25 -2.59 -2.45
C ARG A 77 -12.03 -3.77 -3.40
N SER A 78 -11.31 -4.78 -2.91
CA SER A 78 -11.16 -6.02 -3.65
C SER A 78 -12.52 -6.75 -3.71
N PRO A 79 -12.83 -7.45 -4.83
CA PRO A 79 -14.04 -8.28 -4.92
C PRO A 79 -14.02 -9.44 -3.91
N LEU A 80 -12.85 -9.79 -3.36
CA LEU A 80 -12.69 -10.81 -2.33
C LEU A 80 -13.25 -10.39 -0.97
N TYR A 81 -13.48 -9.09 -0.74
CA TYR A 81 -14.09 -8.59 0.50
C TYR A 81 -15.55 -9.05 0.66
N GLN A 82 -16.26 -9.36 -0.44
CA GLN A 82 -17.66 -9.76 -0.40
C GLN A 82 -17.89 -11.24 -0.06
N ILE A 83 -16.81 -12.02 0.01
CA ILE A 83 -16.84 -13.49 0.09
C ILE A 83 -16.34 -13.99 1.47
N ALA A 84 -15.97 -13.08 2.37
CA ALA A 84 -15.42 -13.37 3.70
C ALA A 84 -16.42 -13.06 4.82
#